data_AF-A0A920TQT0-F1
#
_entry.id   AF-A0A920TQT0-F1
#
_cell.length_a   1.000
_cell.length_b   1.000
_cell.length_c   1.000
_cell.angle_alpha   90.00
_cell.angle_beta   90.00
_cell.angle_gamma   90.00
#
_symmetry.space_group_name_H-M   'P 1'
#
loop_
_entity.id
_entity.type
_entity.pdbx_description
1 polymer ?
#
loop_
_entity_poly.entity_id
_entity_poly.type
_entity_poly.pdbx_seq_one_letter_code
_entity_poly.pdbx_strand_id
1 'polypeptide(L)'
;MKGLFPTELKKEIGNKIGRIGNEFGTVTNRKRRCGWFDAVLVKQSCIISGTKGIALTKIDVLDKILKIYIFVLLINLMEKKLIICQLTYRVNSK
;
A
#
# COMPACT_ATOMS: atom_id res chain seq x y z
N MET A 1 -17.42 -2.83 5.71
CA MET A 1 -16.64 -3.68 4.79
C MET A 1 -15.92 -4.71 5.64
N LYS A 2 -16.31 -5.98 5.54
CA LYS A 2 -15.53 -7.11 6.05
C LYS A 2 -14.83 -7.73 4.84
N GLY A 3 -13.52 -7.88 4.91
CA GLY A 3 -12.71 -8.46 3.85
C GLY A 3 -11.25 -8.42 4.25
N LEU A 4 -10.50 -9.48 3.92
CA LEU A 4 -9.08 -9.58 4.25
C LEU A 4 -8.31 -8.42 3.61
N PHE A 5 -7.50 -7.74 4.40
CA PHE A 5 -6.60 -6.70 3.91
C PHE A 5 -5.24 -6.84 4.59
N PRO A 6 -4.34 -7.67 4.04
CA PRO A 6 -3.09 -8.03 4.70
C PRO A 6 -2.17 -6.85 5.00
N THR A 7 -2.22 -5.81 4.15
CA THR A 7 -1.40 -4.60 4.29
C THR A 7 -2.12 -3.46 5.00
N GLU A 8 -3.29 -3.72 5.62
CA GLU A 8 -4.07 -2.69 6.32
C GLU A 8 -3.26 -2.04 7.44
N LEU A 9 -3.23 -0.71 7.41
CA LEU A 9 -2.54 0.08 8.42
C LEU A 9 -3.39 0.27 9.67
N LYS A 10 -2.76 0.11 10.84
CA LYS A 10 -3.38 0.36 12.14
C LYS A 10 -3.80 1.83 12.30
N LYS A 11 -4.75 2.07 13.21
CA LYS A 11 -5.50 3.34 13.37
C LYS A 11 -4.68 4.61 13.15
N GLU A 12 -3.54 4.78 13.79
CA GLU A 12 -2.82 6.06 13.78
C GLU A 12 -2.20 6.41 12.42
N ILE A 13 -1.34 5.54 11.89
CA ILE A 13 -0.70 5.72 10.57
C ILE A 13 -1.75 5.68 9.45
N GLY A 14 -2.70 4.75 9.52
CA GLY A 14 -3.78 4.63 8.54
C GLY A 14 -4.75 5.82 8.56
N ASN A 15 -4.92 6.51 9.69
CA ASN A 15 -5.65 7.78 9.75
C ASN A 15 -4.87 8.91 9.11
N LYS A 16 -3.56 9.00 9.39
CA LYS A 16 -2.68 10.04 8.82
C LYS A 16 -2.63 9.95 7.30
N ILE A 17 -2.36 8.77 6.75
CA ILE A 17 -2.30 8.57 5.29
C ILE A 17 -3.66 8.81 4.65
N GLY A 18 -4.74 8.30 5.25
CA GLY A 18 -6.08 8.53 4.72
C GLY A 18 -6.50 10.00 4.69
N ARG A 19 -6.03 10.81 5.65
CA ARG A 19 -6.22 12.27 5.64
C ARG A 19 -5.39 12.94 4.56
N ILE A 20 -4.11 12.61 4.42
CA ILE A 20 -3.24 13.21 3.40
C ILE A 20 -3.73 12.89 1.99
N GLY A 21 -4.20 11.66 1.76
CA GLY A 21 -4.70 11.21 0.45
C GLY A 21 -6.18 11.49 0.16
N ASN A 22 -6.88 12.19 1.06
CA ASN A 22 -8.32 12.44 0.99
C ASN A 22 -9.15 11.16 0.73
N GLU A 23 -8.84 10.09 1.46
CA GLU A 23 -9.44 8.76 1.30
C GLU A 23 -10.79 8.64 2.06
N PHE A 24 -11.72 9.54 1.75
CA PHE A 24 -13.07 9.59 2.31
C PHE A 24 -14.12 9.47 1.21
N GLY A 25 -15.20 8.74 1.47
CA GLY A 25 -16.31 8.65 0.53
C GLY A 25 -16.96 10.01 0.30
N THR A 26 -17.13 10.41 -0.94
CA THR A 26 -17.67 11.74 -1.32
C THR A 26 -19.09 11.99 -0.80
N VAL A 27 -19.93 10.95 -0.74
CA VAL A 27 -21.34 11.06 -0.33
C VAL A 27 -21.55 10.75 1.16
N THR A 28 -20.90 9.70 1.66
CA THR A 28 -21.15 9.17 3.02
C THR A 28 -20.10 9.61 4.03
N ASN A 29 -19.07 10.33 3.59
CA ASN A 29 -17.88 10.67 4.37
C ASN A 29 -17.22 9.48 5.07
N ARG A 30 -17.49 8.25 4.59
CA ARG A 30 -16.98 7.03 5.21
C ARG A 30 -15.49 6.91 4.94
N LYS A 31 -14.72 6.70 6.00
CA LYS A 31 -13.28 6.46 5.89
C LYS A 31 -12.98 5.17 5.12
N ARG A 32 -12.14 5.26 4.08
CA ARG A 32 -11.62 4.08 3.37
C ARG A 32 -10.51 3.43 4.22
N ARG A 33 -10.37 2.11 4.11
CA ARG A 33 -9.25 1.39 4.72
C ARG A 33 -7.99 1.72 3.91
N CYS A 34 -6.93 2.15 4.58
CA CYS A 34 -5.65 2.46 3.95
C CYS A 34 -4.64 1.38 4.33
N GLY A 35 -3.73 1.06 3.42
CA GLY A 35 -2.69 0.07 3.60
C GLY A 35 -1.46 0.39 2.77
N TRP A 36 -0.42 -0.39 2.95
CA TRP A 36 0.80 -0.29 2.13
C TRP A 36 0.60 -0.85 0.73
N PHE A 37 1.47 -0.44 -0.20
CA PHE A 37 1.48 -0.95 -1.56
C PHE A 37 1.73 -2.46 -1.57
N ASP A 38 0.81 -3.20 -2.19
CA ASP A 38 0.83 -4.66 -2.29
C ASP A 38 1.29 -5.09 -3.69
N ALA A 39 2.59 -5.33 -3.84
CA ALA A 39 3.16 -5.73 -5.12
C ALA A 39 2.70 -7.12 -5.55
N VAL A 40 2.29 -7.97 -4.61
CA VAL A 40 1.82 -9.35 -4.88
C VAL A 40 0.45 -9.31 -5.53
N LEU A 41 -0.46 -8.52 -4.94
CA LEU A 41 -1.78 -8.31 -5.48
C LEU A 41 -1.71 -7.60 -6.84
N VAL A 42 -0.86 -6.58 -6.97
CA VAL A 42 -0.66 -5.88 -8.25
C VAL A 42 -0.12 -6.81 -9.32
N LYS A 43 0.87 -7.66 -9.01
CA LYS A 43 1.38 -8.67 -9.94
C LYS A 43 0.27 -9.61 -10.40
N GLN A 44 -0.54 -10.12 -9.47
CA GLN A 44 -1.66 -10.99 -9.80
C GLN A 44 -2.69 -10.27 -10.67
N SER A 45 -3.02 -9.02 -10.36
CA SER A 45 -3.91 -8.20 -11.19
C SER A 45 -3.37 -8.04 -12.61
N CYS A 46 -2.07 -7.74 -12.79
CA CYS A 46 -1.46 -7.61 -14.10
C CYS A 46 -1.49 -8.91 -14.92
N ILE A 47 -1.27 -10.06 -14.28
CA ILE A 47 -1.37 -11.38 -14.92
C ILE A 47 -2.79 -11.62 -15.41
N ILE A 48 -3.79 -11.33 -14.58
CA ILE A 48 -5.21 -11.54 -14.91
C ILE A 48 -5.66 -10.57 -16.01
N SER A 49 -5.23 -9.30 -15.96
CA SER A 49 -5.67 -8.26 -16.90
C SER A 49 -4.86 -8.19 -18.20
N GLY A 50 -3.75 -8.92 -18.31
CA GLY A 50 -2.83 -8.84 -19.45
C GLY A 50 -2.12 -7.49 -19.59
N THR A 51 -2.06 -6.70 -18.51
CA THR A 51 -1.53 -5.34 -18.53
C THR A 51 0.00 -5.32 -18.62
N LYS A 52 0.54 -4.57 -19.59
CA LYS A 52 1.99 -4.44 -19.82
C LYS A 52 2.65 -3.27 -19.08
N GLY A 53 1.88 -2.38 -18.46
CA GLY A 53 2.40 -1.20 -17.76
C GLY A 53 1.49 -0.73 -16.64
N ILE A 54 2.07 -0.19 -15.57
CA ILE A 54 1.35 0.28 -14.39
C ILE A 54 1.57 1.79 -14.25
N ALA A 55 0.48 2.54 -14.08
CA ALA A 55 0.55 3.94 -13.70
C ALA A 55 0.40 4.06 -12.18
N LEU A 56 1.47 4.47 -11.49
CA LEU A 56 1.43 4.78 -10.06
C LEU A 56 0.85 6.18 -9.87
N THR A 57 -0.24 6.27 -9.09
CA THR A 57 -0.93 7.53 -8.79
C THR A 57 -0.83 7.86 -7.30
N LYS A 58 -1.06 9.13 -6.94
CA LYS A 58 -0.97 9.63 -5.55
C LYS A 58 0.39 9.42 -4.87
N ILE A 59 1.48 9.44 -5.64
CA ILE A 59 2.84 9.29 -5.08
C ILE A 59 3.21 10.47 -4.17
N ASP A 60 2.62 11.64 -4.38
CA ASP A 60 2.73 12.84 -3.54
C ASP A 60 2.25 12.64 -2.09
N VAL A 61 1.36 11.67 -1.87
CA VAL A 61 0.92 11.26 -0.53
C VAL A 61 2.05 10.51 0.19
N LEU A 62 2.84 9.73 -0.55
CA LEU A 62 3.94 8.94 -0.01
C LEU A 62 5.16 9.80 0.34
N ASP A 63 5.42 10.88 -0.40
CA ASP A 63 6.51 11.83 -0.12
C ASP A 63 6.38 12.50 1.27
N LYS A 64 5.16 12.60 1.80
CA LYS A 64 4.88 13.19 3.11
C LYS A 64 5.11 12.22 4.27
N ILE A 65 5.67 11.03 4.01
CA ILE A 65 5.85 9.94 4.97
C ILE A 65 7.33 9.53 5.02
N LEU A 66 7.87 9.44 6.23
CA LEU A 66 9.31 9.19 6.43
C LEU A 66 9.76 7.75 6.08
N LYS A 67 8.84 6.79 6.12
CA LYS A 67 9.12 5.37 5.85
C LYS A 67 8.01 4.79 4.99
N ILE A 68 8.38 4.06 3.95
CA ILE A 68 7.47 3.38 3.05
C ILE A 68 7.71 1.88 3.17
N TYR A 69 6.65 1.11 3.37
CA TYR A 69 6.73 -0.34 3.35
C TYR A 69 6.09 -0.83 2.07
N ILE A 70 6.72 -1.83 1.45
CA ILE A 70 6.18 -2.51 0.28
C ILE A 70 5.99 -3.97 0.66
N PHE A 71 4.79 -4.47 0.40
CA PHE A 71 4.50 -5.87 0.60
C PHE A 71 4.95 -6.66 -0.63
N VAL A 72 5.91 -7.55 -0.41
CA VAL A 72 6.47 -8.43 -1.42
C VAL A 72 6.31 -9.88 -0.97
N LEU A 73 6.07 -10.78 -1.91
CA LEU A 73 6.01 -12.21 -1.62
C LEU A 73 7.40 -12.80 -1.88
N LEU A 74 8.02 -13.35 -0.84
CA LEU A 74 9.10 -14.31 -1.01
C LEU A 74 8.47 -15.70 -1.02
N ILE A 75 8.52 -16.40 -2.16
CA ILE A 75 8.16 -17.81 -2.20
C ILE A 75 9.38 -18.58 -1.69
N ASN A 76 9.42 -18.89 -0.41
CA ASN A 76 10.28 -19.96 0.07
C ASN A 76 9.49 -21.27 -0.12
N LEU A 77 9.96 -22.16 -1.00
CA LEU A 77 9.27 -23.42 -1.33
C LEU A 77 9.03 -24.34 -0.13
N MET A 78 9.59 -24.00 1.04
CA MET A 78 9.52 -24.79 2.28
C MET A 78 8.82 -24.06 3.45
N GLU A 79 8.66 -22.72 3.40
CA GLU A 79 7.96 -21.96 4.45
C GLU A 79 7.10 -20.87 3.80
N LYS A 80 5.78 -20.91 3.97
CA LYS A 80 4.87 -19.81 3.62
C LYS A 80 5.08 -18.62 4.57
N LYS A 81 6.27 -18.00 4.52
CA LYS A 81 6.65 -16.90 5.42
C LYS A 81 6.32 -15.56 4.79
N LEU A 82 5.53 -14.78 5.52
CA LEU A 82 5.20 -13.40 5.20
C LEU A 82 6.44 -12.52 5.45
N ILE A 83 7.03 -11.94 4.41
CA ILE A 83 8.15 -11.00 4.56
C ILE A 83 7.69 -9.61 4.11
N ILE A 84 7.50 -8.71 5.08
CA ILE A 84 7.28 -7.29 4.81
C ILE A 84 8.66 -6.64 4.69
N CYS A 85 9.00 -6.12 3.52
CA CYS A 85 10.28 -5.46 3.31
C CYS A 85 10.14 -3.96 3.64
N GLN A 86 10.92 -3.48 4.61
CA GLN A 86 10.98 -2.05 4.93
C GLN A 86 12.01 -1.38 4.03
N LEU A 87 11.56 -0.46 3.18
CA LEU A 87 12.45 0.44 2.46
C LEU A 87 12.52 1.76 3.23
N THR A 88 13.69 2.07 3.76
CA THR A 88 13.94 3.40 4.33
C THR A 88 14.41 4.30 3.19
N TYR A 89 13.49 5.05 2.60
CA TYR A 89 13.85 6.11 1.66
C TYR A 89 14.34 7.31 2.46
N ARG A 90 15.60 7.71 2.30
CA ARG A 90 16.13 8.95 2.88
C ARG A 90 15.84 10.06 1.89
N VAL A 91 14.82 10.88 2.16
CA VAL A 91 14.62 12.12 1.41
C VAL A 91 15.84 13.01 1.70
N ASN A 92 16.73 13.17 0.73
CA ASN A 92 17.74 14.22 0.78
C ASN A 92 16.99 15.54 0.59
N SER A 93 16.63 16.18 1.70
CA SER A 93 16.25 17.59 1.67
C SER A 93 17.46 18.37 1.17
N LYS A 94 17.26 19.16 0.10
CA LYS A 94 18.01 20.41 0.00
C LYS A 94 17.56 21.35 1.11
#